data_AF-A0A0H3I501-F1
#
_entry.id   AF-A0A0H3I501-F1
#
_cell.length_a   1.000
_cell.length_b   1.000
_cell.length_c   1.000
_cell.angle_alpha   90.00
_cell.angle_beta   90.00
_cell.angle_gamma   90.00
#
_symmetry.space_group_name_H-M   'P 1'
#
loop_
_entity.id
_entity.type
_entity.pdbx_description
1 polymer ?
#
loop_
_entity_poly.entity_id
_entity_poly.type
_entity_poly.pdbx_seq_one_letter_code
_entity_poly.pdbx_strand_id
1 'polypeptide(L)'
;MAFNASYPFTLTTLGQSLGYKSWHDANKLLEIVKNITNVDIKTFDNKYHYAIMNGDEIQSHRYSNYLRELLEKVRDGEEFELGIKAP
;
A
#
# COMPACT_ATOMS: atom_id res chain seq x y z
N MET A 1 -8.64 -17.62 -1.86
CA MET A 1 -9.32 -16.29 -1.77
C MET A 1 -9.32 -15.64 -3.14
N ALA A 2 -10.36 -14.89 -3.49
CA ALA A 2 -10.41 -14.17 -4.76
C ALA A 2 -9.50 -12.93 -4.71
N PHE A 3 -8.81 -12.62 -5.81
CA PHE A 3 -7.84 -11.52 -5.89
C PHE A 3 -8.41 -10.17 -5.42
N ASN A 4 -9.61 -9.81 -5.86
CA ASN A 4 -10.27 -8.55 -5.48
C ASN A 4 -10.56 -8.45 -3.98
N ALA A 5 -10.77 -9.59 -3.30
CA ALA A 5 -10.96 -9.60 -1.85
C ALA A 5 -9.63 -9.40 -1.10
N SER A 6 -8.52 -9.82 -1.70
CA SER A 6 -7.17 -9.64 -1.13
C SER A 6 -6.59 -8.24 -1.38
N TYR A 7 -6.87 -7.62 -2.53
CA TYR A 7 -6.39 -6.28 -2.89
C TYR A 7 -7.55 -5.35 -3.33
N PRO A 8 -8.45 -4.99 -2.40
CA PRO A 8 -9.70 -4.28 -2.72
C PRO A 8 -9.51 -2.78 -3.04
N PHE A 9 -8.35 -2.20 -2.76
CA PHE A 9 -8.17 -0.75 -2.88
C PHE A 9 -7.33 -0.34 -4.10
N THR A 10 -7.71 0.76 -4.75
CA THR A 10 -6.77 1.68 -5.42
C THR A 10 -6.14 2.61 -4.38
N LEU A 11 -5.10 3.37 -4.74
CA LEU A 11 -4.49 4.33 -3.83
C LEU A 11 -5.48 5.41 -3.36
N THR A 12 -6.41 5.83 -4.24
CA THR A 12 -7.47 6.78 -3.90
C THR A 12 -8.43 6.21 -2.86
N THR A 13 -8.94 4.99 -3.09
CA THR A 13 -9.87 4.36 -2.14
C THR A 13 -9.18 3.97 -0.83
N LEU A 14 -7.87 3.69 -0.87
CA LEU A 14 -7.07 3.47 0.33
C LEU A 14 -6.98 4.75 1.17
N GLY A 15 -6.66 5.90 0.54
CA GLY A 15 -6.69 7.20 1.22
C GLY A 15 -8.05 7.53 1.83
N GLN A 16 -9.14 7.26 1.09
CA GLN A 16 -10.50 7.42 1.61
C GLN A 16 -10.79 6.51 2.81
N SER A 17 -10.34 5.24 2.77
CA SER A 17 -10.52 4.31 3.89
C SER A 17 -9.76 4.73 5.16
N LEU A 18 -8.70 5.53 5.01
CA LEU A 18 -7.91 6.10 6.12
C LEU A 18 -8.49 7.44 6.64
N GLY A 19 -9.61 7.91 6.09
CA GLY A 19 -10.26 9.17 6.47
C GLY A 19 -9.84 10.40 5.66
N TYR A 20 -9.04 10.23 4.60
CA TYR A 20 -8.61 11.33 3.72
C TYR A 20 -9.53 11.54 2.53
N LYS A 21 -9.36 12.68 1.83
CA LYS A 21 -10.18 13.00 0.65
C LYS A 21 -9.73 12.30 -0.63
N SER A 22 -8.44 11.95 -0.72
CA SER A 22 -7.81 11.45 -1.96
C SER A 22 -6.53 10.65 -1.66
N TRP A 23 -5.82 10.23 -2.71
CA TRP A 23 -4.65 9.36 -2.67
C TRP A 23 -3.39 10.01 -2.07
N HIS A 24 -3.28 11.34 -2.11
CA HIS A 24 -2.06 12.06 -1.76
C HIS A 24 -1.55 11.74 -0.35
N ASP A 25 -2.45 11.69 0.63
CA ASP A 25 -2.07 11.44 2.03
C ASP A 25 -1.70 9.97 2.27
N ALA A 26 -2.38 9.02 1.62
CA ALA A 26 -1.94 7.63 1.62
C ALA A 26 -0.54 7.47 0.99
N ASN A 27 -0.24 8.21 -0.09
CA ASN A 27 1.10 8.19 -0.68
C ASN A 27 2.15 8.78 0.28
N LYS A 28 1.84 9.86 1.01
CA LYS A 28 2.76 10.40 2.02
C LYS A 28 3.09 9.36 3.10
N LEU A 29 2.09 8.61 3.57
CA LEU A 29 2.32 7.53 4.55
C LEU A 29 3.20 6.41 3.97
N LEU A 30 3.02 6.06 2.69
CA LEU A 30 3.92 5.13 2.00
C LEU A 30 5.37 5.64 1.91
N GLU A 31 5.57 6.93 1.62
CA GLU A 31 6.91 7.53 1.61
C GLU A 31 7.53 7.52 3.01
N ILE A 32 6.74 7.72 4.08
CA ILE A 32 7.22 7.58 5.47
C ILE A 32 7.71 6.15 5.72
N VAL A 33 6.91 5.14 5.35
CA VAL A 33 7.32 3.73 5.50
C VAL A 33 8.60 3.45 4.73
N LYS A 34 8.71 3.91 3.49
CA LYS A 34 9.91 3.78 2.66
C LYS A 34 11.12 4.43 3.30
N ASN A 35 10.98 5.64 3.84
CA ASN A 35 12.09 6.35 4.48
C ASN A 35 12.58 5.67 5.77
N ILE A 36 11.68 5.06 6.54
CA ILE A 36 12.02 4.34 7.78
C ILE A 36 12.66 2.98 7.48
N THR A 37 12.09 2.25 6.51
CA THR A 37 12.43 0.83 6.28
C THR A 37 13.38 0.59 5.11
N ASN A 38 13.59 1.62 4.28
CA ASN A 38 14.27 1.55 2.99
C ASN A 38 13.62 0.55 1.99
N VAL A 39 12.34 0.24 2.16
CA VAL A 39 11.58 -0.64 1.26
C VAL A 39 10.48 0.14 0.56
N ASP A 40 10.56 0.18 -0.77
CA ASP A 40 9.49 0.75 -1.61
C ASP A 40 8.43 -0.33 -1.89
N ILE A 41 7.32 -0.29 -1.16
CA ILE A 41 6.24 -1.29 -1.25
C ILE A 41 5.65 -1.40 -2.67
N LYS A 42 5.74 -0.34 -3.49
CA LYS A 42 5.08 -0.28 -4.80
C LYS A 42 5.89 -0.88 -5.94
N THR A 43 7.17 -1.17 -5.73
CA THR A 43 8.07 -1.58 -6.82
C THR A 43 8.06 -3.09 -7.09
N PHE A 44 7.39 -3.88 -6.26
CA PHE A 44 7.24 -5.33 -6.42
C PHE A 44 5.92 -5.81 -5.83
N ASP A 45 5.49 -6.99 -6.25
CA ASP A 45 4.30 -7.64 -5.70
C ASP A 45 4.61 -8.26 -4.33
N ASN A 46 3.78 -7.95 -3.34
CA ASN A 46 3.95 -8.37 -1.96
C ASN A 46 2.60 -8.38 -1.22
N LYS A 47 2.58 -8.71 0.08
CA LYS A 47 1.32 -8.79 0.85
C LYS A 47 0.55 -7.48 0.95
N TYR A 48 1.19 -6.33 0.69
CA TYR A 48 0.59 -5.00 0.78
C TYR A 48 0.12 -4.47 -0.59
N HIS A 49 0.83 -4.82 -1.65
CA HIS A 49 0.68 -4.22 -2.97
C HIS A 49 0.78 -5.28 -4.08
N TYR A 50 -0.05 -5.13 -5.11
CA TYR A 50 -0.01 -5.93 -6.31
C TYR A 50 -0.22 -5.05 -7.55
N ALA A 51 0.66 -5.17 -8.55
CA ALA A 51 0.50 -4.51 -9.84
C ALA A 51 -0.26 -5.40 -10.82
N ILE A 52 -1.41 -4.94 -11.30
CA ILE A 52 -2.12 -5.58 -12.41
C ILE A 52 -1.43 -5.14 -13.71
N MET A 53 -0.88 -6.11 -14.44
CA MET A 53 -0.18 -5.90 -15.70
C MET A 53 -1.12 -6.08 -16.90
N ASN A 54 -0.89 -5.27 -17.94
CA ASN A 54 -1.43 -5.46 -19.29
C ASN A 54 -0.24 -5.58 -20.25
N GLY A 55 0.29 -6.80 -20.42
CA GLY A 55 1.58 -7.02 -21.05
C GLY A 55 2.70 -6.41 -20.19
N ASP A 56 3.51 -5.54 -20.80
CA ASP A 56 4.62 -4.85 -20.13
C ASP A 56 4.20 -3.55 -19.41
N GLU A 57 2.94 -3.13 -19.55
CA GLU A 57 2.41 -1.91 -18.94
C GLU A 57 1.66 -2.21 -17.64
N ILE A 58 1.84 -1.37 -16.62
CA ILE A 58 1.04 -1.44 -15.40
C ILE A 58 -0.33 -0.82 -15.66
N GLN A 59 -1.38 -1.63 -15.60
CA GLN A 59 -2.76 -1.17 -15.73
C GLN A 59 -3.27 -0.54 -14.42
N SER A 60 -2.95 -1.14 -13.28
CA SER A 60 -3.42 -0.64 -11.98
C SER A 60 -2.59 -1.14 -10.82
N HIS A 61 -2.31 -0.27 -9.85
CA HIS A 61 -1.81 -0.66 -8.54
C HIS A 61 -2.97 -0.95 -7.60
N ARG A 62 -2.91 -2.12 -6.95
CA ARG A 62 -3.92 -2.59 -6.01
C ARG A 62 -3.31 -2.82 -4.65
N TYR A 63 -4.06 -2.52 -3.60
CA TYR A 63 -3.59 -2.52 -2.23
C TYR A 63 -4.49 -3.35 -1.33
N SER A 64 -3.88 -4.05 -0.39
CA SER A 64 -4.57 -4.96 0.53
C SER A 64 -5.06 -4.28 1.80
N ASN A 65 -5.88 -4.98 2.58
CA ASN A 65 -6.24 -4.57 3.94
C ASN A 65 -5.01 -4.50 4.86
N TYR A 66 -4.01 -5.35 4.66
CA TYR A 66 -2.76 -5.28 5.42
C TYR A 66 -2.04 -3.95 5.22
N LEU A 67 -2.13 -3.35 4.02
CA LEU A 67 -1.54 -2.03 3.81
C LEU A 67 -2.35 -0.97 4.53
N ARG A 68 -3.69 -1.05 4.51
CA ARG A 68 -4.53 -0.12 5.27
C ARG A 68 -4.14 -0.13 6.74
N GLU A 69 -4.07 -1.30 7.37
CA GLU A 69 -3.69 -1.46 8.77
C GLU A 69 -2.28 -0.93 9.06
N LEU A 70 -1.32 -1.19 8.15
CA LEU A 70 0.03 -0.63 8.27
C LEU A 70 0.01 0.91 8.24
N LEU A 71 -0.72 1.51 7.30
CA LEU A 71 -0.78 2.96 7.16
C LEU A 71 -1.59 3.64 8.27
N GLU A 72 -2.57 2.95 8.87
CA GLU A 72 -3.25 3.41 10.10
C GLU A 72 -2.24 3.59 11.24
N LYS A 73 -1.39 2.59 11.48
CA LYS A 73 -0.32 2.68 12.48
C LYS A 73 0.65 3.82 12.20
N VAL A 74 1.09 3.96 10.95
CA VAL A 74 2.02 5.02 10.54
C VAL A 74 1.39 6.41 10.74
N ARG A 75 0.10 6.57 10.42
CA ARG A 75 -0.66 7.81 10.63
C ARG A 75 -0.72 8.16 12.11
N ASP A 76 -0.98 7.16 12.95
CA ASP A 76 -1.22 7.34 14.38
C ASP A 76 0.07 7.37 15.20
N GLY A 77 1.24 7.22 14.54
CA GLY A 77 2.55 7.23 15.19
C GLY A 77 2.85 5.97 15.99
N GLU A 78 2.13 4.88 15.71
CA GLU A 78 2.33 3.59 16.36
C GLU A 78 3.54 2.84 15.78
N GLU A 79 4.13 1.97 16.61
CA GLU A 79 5.18 1.07 16.15
C GLU A 79 4.64 0.06 15.14
N PHE A 80 5.40 -0.18 14.07
CA PHE A 80 5.05 -1.13 13.03
C PHE A 80 6.26 -1.93 12.58
N GLU A 81 6.00 -3.14 12.08
CA GLU A 81 6.99 -3.99 11.43
C GLU A 81 6.49 -4.35 10.02
N LEU A 82 7.36 -4.16 9.02
CA LEU A 82 6.99 -4.37 7.62
C LEU A 82 6.89 -5.86 7.25
N GLY A 83 7.67 -6.73 7.90
CA GLY A 83 7.62 -8.18 7.68
C GLY A 83 7.83 -8.63 6.23
N ILE A 84 8.40 -7.77 5.38
CA ILE A 84 8.87 -8.04 4.02
C ILE A 84 10.19 -7.30 3.83
N LYS A 85 11.00 -7.75 2.86
CA LYS A 85 12.26 -7.12 2.46
C LYS A 85 12.18 -6.78 0.98
N ALA A 86 12.89 -5.73 0.57
CA ALA A 86 13.08 -5.47 -0.85
C ALA A 86 13.75 -6.70 -1.52
N PRO A 87 13.34 -7.06 -2.74
CA PRO A 87 13.95 -8.16 -3.48
C PRO A 87 15.42 -7.90 -3.85
#